data_AF-A0A4U3ME52-F1
#
_entry.id   AF-A0A4U3ME52-F1
#
_cell.length_a   1.000
_cell.length_b   1.000
_cell.length_c   1.000
_cell.angle_alpha   90.00
_cell.angle_beta   90.00
_cell.angle_gamma   90.00
#
_symmetry.space_group_name_H-M   'P 1'
#
loop_
_entity.id
_entity.type
_entity.pdbx_description
1 polymer ?
#
loop_
_entity_poly.entity_id
_entity_poly.type
_entity_poly.pdbx_seq_one_letter_code
_entity_poly.pdbx_strand_id
1 'polypeptide(L)'
;MSRISAEKAVRDPILNSWRRCQDAGLNPGAVKVRLLDDLDSDSILVRAAQPVLNRLQTVIDGSPAGVFLSDASGVLAMRALGDTSMRRAADAIGVIPGFSYAESDIGTNAVGSTLLERRTYQVSGEEHLWEELQRFSAAGSPVLDPLSGQVAGVVCVASLSEGTNAQMTAMVRRSAYEVEQRLLDLSASRERALFQRFLDSARAGDAAAVAPTSMPADLRLWDRIALEDAAVRLVAQGREEVVEIALSDGRTARVVAELVTGSGDLTGVAVQAWVS
;
A
#
# COMPACT_ATOMS: atom_id res chain seq x y z
N MET A 1 -45.29 21.51 -19.79
CA MET A 1 -44.81 20.49 -18.84
C MET A 1 -43.31 20.36 -19.02
N SER A 2 -42.59 20.37 -17.89
CA SER A 2 -41.22 20.87 -17.72
C SER A 2 -40.11 20.05 -18.40
N ARG A 3 -39.05 20.75 -18.83
CA ARG A 3 -37.73 20.22 -19.26
C ARG A 3 -36.89 19.63 -18.11
N ILE A 4 -37.48 19.49 -16.93
CA ILE A 4 -36.89 18.92 -15.73
C ILE A 4 -37.63 17.61 -15.44
N SER A 5 -37.26 16.54 -16.14
CA SER A 5 -37.67 15.20 -15.80
C SER A 5 -36.54 14.24 -16.18
N ALA A 6 -35.88 13.70 -15.15
CA ALA A 6 -34.86 12.65 -15.17
C ALA A 6 -33.39 13.04 -15.39
N GLU A 7 -32.94 14.18 -14.84
CA GLU A 7 -31.52 14.28 -14.43
C GLU A 7 -31.29 13.26 -13.29
N LYS A 8 -30.46 12.26 -13.56
CA LYS A 8 -30.03 11.25 -12.59
C LYS A 8 -29.37 12.01 -11.44
N ALA A 9 -30.00 12.04 -10.26
CA ALA A 9 -29.35 12.61 -9.09
C ALA A 9 -28.03 11.85 -8.85
N VAL A 10 -26.91 12.54 -9.01
CA VAL A 10 -25.57 11.98 -8.78
C VAL A 10 -25.52 11.45 -7.35
N ARG A 11 -24.98 10.24 -7.17
CA ARG A 11 -24.95 9.59 -5.85
C ARG A 11 -24.10 10.39 -4.86
N ASP A 12 -24.51 10.44 -3.59
CA ASP A 12 -23.79 11.20 -2.55
C ASP A 12 -22.28 10.92 -2.46
N PRO A 13 -21.79 9.66 -2.58
CA PRO A 13 -20.35 9.42 -2.57
C PRO A 13 -19.62 10.14 -3.71
N ILE A 14 -20.20 10.14 -4.91
CA ILE A 14 -19.64 10.82 -6.08
C ILE A 14 -19.64 12.33 -5.87
N LEU A 15 -20.75 12.90 -5.38
CA LEU A 15 -20.83 14.34 -5.07
C LEU A 15 -19.78 14.76 -4.03
N ASN A 16 -19.53 13.92 -3.02
CA ASN A 16 -18.50 14.19 -2.02
C ASN A 16 -17.09 14.15 -2.63
N SER A 17 -16.81 13.18 -3.50
CA SER A 17 -15.54 13.12 -4.24
C SER A 17 -15.34 14.34 -5.14
N TRP A 18 -16.38 14.76 -5.88
CA TRP A 18 -16.31 15.96 -6.72
C TRP A 18 -16.02 17.23 -5.91
N ARG A 19 -16.64 17.38 -4.74
CA ARG A 19 -16.36 18.50 -3.83
C ARG A 19 -14.91 18.48 -3.35
N ARG A 20 -14.38 17.33 -2.92
CA ARG A 20 -12.96 17.22 -2.54
C ARG A 20 -12.01 17.55 -3.67
N CYS A 21 -12.32 17.10 -4.90
CA CYS A 21 -11.54 17.43 -6.08
C CYS A 21 -11.54 18.94 -6.37
N GLN A 22 -12.71 19.59 -6.23
CA GLN A 22 -12.85 21.04 -6.38
C GLN A 22 -12.06 21.79 -5.30
N ASP A 23 -12.15 21.36 -4.03
CA ASP A 23 -11.40 21.94 -2.91
C ASP A 23 -9.88 21.78 -3.08
N ALA A 24 -9.44 20.70 -3.73
CA ALA A 24 -8.05 20.47 -4.12
C ALA A 24 -7.59 21.31 -5.34
N GLY A 25 -8.47 22.12 -5.92
CA GLY A 25 -8.16 22.99 -7.05
C GLY A 25 -7.96 22.25 -8.37
N LEU A 26 -8.55 21.06 -8.53
CA LEU A 26 -8.55 20.34 -9.80
C LEU A 26 -9.48 21.05 -10.79
N ASN A 27 -8.88 21.63 -11.84
CA ASN A 27 -9.61 22.32 -12.90
C ASN A 27 -9.91 21.36 -14.06
N PRO A 28 -11.16 21.28 -14.56
CA PRO A 28 -11.52 20.49 -15.74
C PRO A 28 -10.54 20.68 -16.92
N GLY A 29 -10.08 19.59 -17.54
CA GLY A 29 -9.04 19.55 -18.58
C GLY A 29 -7.57 19.48 -18.14
N ALA A 30 -7.22 19.50 -16.84
CA ALA A 30 -5.83 19.45 -16.38
C ALA A 30 -5.54 18.24 -15.47
N VAL A 31 -5.25 17.08 -16.08
CA VAL A 31 -4.77 15.90 -15.34
C VAL A 31 -3.34 16.16 -14.85
N LYS A 32 -3.13 16.16 -13.53
CA LYS A 32 -1.79 16.23 -12.93
C LYS A 32 -1.22 14.82 -12.84
N VAL A 33 -0.62 14.38 -13.94
CA VAL A 33 0.04 13.08 -14.00
C VAL A 33 1.34 13.14 -13.21
N ARG A 34 1.36 12.53 -12.01
CA ARG A 34 2.57 12.40 -11.19
C ARG A 34 3.16 11.01 -11.37
N LEU A 35 4.35 10.94 -11.99
CA LEU A 35 5.18 9.75 -12.02
C LEU A 35 6.11 9.76 -10.81
N LEU A 36 6.19 8.64 -10.09
CA LEU A 36 7.21 8.41 -9.07
C LEU A 36 8.27 7.47 -9.65
N ASP A 37 9.53 7.88 -9.53
CA ASP A 37 10.68 7.11 -10.04
C ASP A 37 11.09 5.95 -9.12
N ASP A 38 10.65 5.97 -7.86
CA ASP A 38 11.04 4.99 -6.83
C ASP A 38 9.88 4.04 -6.49
N LEU A 39 9.53 3.18 -7.45
CA LEU A 39 8.54 2.13 -7.23
C LEU A 39 9.21 0.90 -6.58
N ASP A 40 8.82 0.59 -5.35
CA ASP A 40 9.22 -0.66 -4.70
C ASP A 40 8.47 -1.86 -5.31
N SER A 41 9.05 -2.40 -6.39
CA SER A 41 8.51 -3.56 -7.12
C SER A 41 8.61 -4.87 -6.33
N ASP A 42 9.27 -4.88 -5.18
CA ASP A 42 9.36 -6.04 -4.29
C ASP A 42 8.85 -5.74 -2.87
N SER A 43 7.93 -4.77 -2.75
CA SER A 43 7.27 -4.53 -1.48
C SER A 43 6.51 -5.76 -1.01
N ILE A 44 6.31 -5.90 0.31
CA ILE A 44 5.52 -7.02 0.87
C ILE A 44 4.10 -7.05 0.29
N LEU A 45 3.52 -5.87 -0.04
CA LEU A 45 2.24 -5.74 -0.70
C LEU A 45 2.26 -6.34 -2.11
N VAL A 46 3.28 -6.02 -2.92
CA VAL A 46 3.42 -6.57 -4.27
C VAL A 46 3.59 -8.08 -4.22
N ARG A 47 4.44 -8.60 -3.33
CA ARG A 47 4.60 -10.06 -3.13
C ARG A 47 3.29 -10.73 -2.70
N ALA A 48 2.52 -10.11 -1.80
CA ALA A 48 1.23 -10.62 -1.38
C ALA A 48 0.19 -10.61 -2.52
N ALA A 49 0.20 -9.57 -3.34
CA ALA A 49 -0.78 -9.36 -4.39
C ALA A 49 -0.49 -10.15 -5.67
N GLN A 50 0.78 -10.44 -5.97
CA GLN A 50 1.19 -11.08 -7.22
C GLN A 50 0.43 -12.37 -7.54
N PRO A 51 0.27 -13.34 -6.61
CA PRO A 51 -0.47 -14.57 -6.93
C PRO A 51 -1.96 -14.31 -7.17
N VAL A 52 -2.54 -13.30 -6.51
CA VAL A 52 -3.94 -12.89 -6.69
C VAL A 52 -4.13 -12.29 -8.08
N LEU A 53 -3.27 -11.35 -8.48
CA LEU A 53 -3.35 -10.70 -9.78
C LEU A 53 -3.08 -11.68 -10.92
N ASN A 54 -2.16 -12.63 -10.77
CA ASN A 54 -1.94 -13.69 -11.75
C ASN A 54 -3.20 -14.55 -11.97
N ARG A 55 -3.87 -14.95 -10.88
CA ARG A 55 -5.14 -15.69 -10.98
C ARG A 55 -6.22 -14.87 -11.67
N LEU A 56 -6.33 -13.59 -11.31
CA LEU A 56 -7.32 -12.69 -11.90
C LEU A 56 -7.05 -12.43 -13.37
N GLN A 57 -5.78 -12.35 -13.79
CA GLN A 57 -5.40 -12.24 -15.19
C GLN A 57 -6.02 -13.38 -16.01
N THR A 58 -5.97 -14.62 -15.51
CA THR A 58 -6.63 -15.76 -16.17
C THR A 58 -8.16 -15.61 -16.22
N VAL A 59 -8.77 -15.00 -15.20
CA VAL A 59 -10.23 -14.77 -15.15
C VAL A 59 -10.68 -13.72 -16.16
N ILE A 60 -9.89 -12.67 -16.38
CA ILE A 60 -10.23 -11.57 -17.28
C ILE A 60 -9.68 -11.75 -18.70
N ASP A 61 -8.93 -12.83 -18.97
CA ASP A 61 -8.31 -13.08 -20.27
C ASP A 61 -9.35 -13.05 -21.41
N GLY A 62 -9.03 -12.32 -22.47
CA GLY A 62 -9.92 -12.10 -23.62
C GLY A 62 -11.08 -11.13 -23.38
N SER A 63 -11.18 -10.49 -22.20
CA SER A 63 -12.21 -9.49 -21.89
C SER A 63 -11.66 -8.06 -21.88
N PRO A 64 -12.49 -7.04 -22.16
CA PRO A 64 -12.09 -5.62 -22.09
C PRO A 64 -12.06 -5.12 -20.64
N ALA A 65 -11.33 -5.83 -19.77
CA ALA A 65 -11.19 -5.55 -18.35
C ALA A 65 -9.73 -5.60 -17.90
N GLY A 66 -9.45 -4.97 -16.77
CA GLY A 66 -8.13 -4.94 -16.14
C GLY A 66 -8.23 -4.98 -14.63
N VAL A 67 -7.19 -5.52 -14.01
CA VAL A 67 -7.00 -5.52 -12.56
C VAL A 67 -5.73 -4.77 -12.22
N PHE A 68 -5.80 -3.97 -11.17
CA PHE A 68 -4.79 -3.00 -10.78
C PHE A 68 -4.52 -3.12 -9.28
N LEU A 69 -3.28 -2.90 -8.89
CA LEU A 69 -2.88 -2.75 -7.50
C LEU A 69 -2.19 -1.40 -7.34
N SER A 70 -2.65 -0.59 -6.39
CA SER A 70 -1.90 0.58 -5.91
C SER A 70 -1.37 0.35 -4.50
N ASP A 71 -0.34 1.09 -4.13
CA ASP A 71 0.06 1.25 -2.73
C ASP A 71 -0.88 2.22 -1.97
N ALA A 72 -0.53 2.48 -0.70
CA ALA A 72 -1.27 3.36 0.20
C ALA A 72 -1.24 4.85 -0.19
N SER A 73 -0.28 5.26 -1.04
CA SER A 73 -0.20 6.61 -1.59
C SER A 73 -1.01 6.79 -2.88
N GLY A 74 -1.53 5.69 -3.42
CA GLY A 74 -2.27 5.67 -4.68
C GLY A 74 -1.40 5.48 -5.90
N VAL A 75 -0.11 5.15 -5.73
CA VAL A 75 0.78 4.86 -6.84
C VAL A 75 0.51 3.45 -7.35
N LEU A 76 0.30 3.32 -8.66
CA LEU A 76 0.04 2.04 -9.29
C LEU A 76 1.32 1.18 -9.21
N ALA A 77 1.23 0.01 -8.59
CA ALA A 77 2.33 -0.93 -8.47
C ALA A 77 2.24 -2.07 -9.50
N MET A 78 1.02 -2.52 -9.81
CA MET A 78 0.82 -3.65 -10.72
C MET A 78 -0.40 -3.45 -11.60
N ARG A 79 -0.37 -4.04 -12.80
CA ARG A 79 -1.51 -4.12 -13.71
C ARG A 79 -1.56 -5.48 -14.43
N ALA A 80 -2.76 -6.03 -14.58
CA ALA A 80 -3.09 -7.16 -15.42
C ALA A 80 -4.23 -6.74 -16.37
N LEU A 81 -4.08 -7.01 -17.67
CA LEU A 81 -4.98 -6.52 -18.72
C LEU A 81 -5.51 -7.71 -19.53
N GLY A 82 -6.82 -7.77 -19.72
CA GLY A 82 -7.51 -8.92 -20.31
C GLY A 82 -7.39 -9.01 -21.84
N ASP A 83 -7.39 -7.88 -22.53
CA ASP A 83 -7.28 -7.85 -23.99
C ASP A 83 -6.51 -6.63 -24.52
N THR A 84 -6.40 -6.55 -25.86
CA THR A 84 -5.72 -5.43 -26.52
C THR A 84 -6.52 -4.13 -26.46
N SER A 85 -7.85 -4.18 -26.37
CA SER A 85 -8.69 -2.98 -26.30
C SER A 85 -8.52 -2.27 -24.95
N MET A 86 -8.56 -3.03 -23.86
CA MET A 86 -8.27 -2.56 -22.51
C MET A 86 -6.84 -2.06 -22.40
N ARG A 87 -5.85 -2.73 -23.00
CA ARG A 87 -4.47 -2.25 -23.00
C ARG A 87 -4.33 -0.88 -23.63
N ARG A 88 -4.85 -0.69 -24.85
CA ARG A 88 -4.80 0.61 -25.54
C ARG A 88 -5.52 1.69 -24.73
N ALA A 89 -6.65 1.33 -24.12
CA ALA A 89 -7.38 2.25 -23.28
C ALA A 89 -6.59 2.63 -22.03
N ALA A 90 -6.06 1.66 -21.28
CA ALA A 90 -5.25 1.90 -20.09
C ALA A 90 -4.00 2.74 -20.39
N ASP A 91 -3.28 2.43 -21.48
CA ASP A 91 -2.07 3.16 -21.88
C ASP A 91 -2.37 4.62 -22.27
N ALA A 92 -3.50 4.87 -22.96
CA ALA A 92 -3.89 6.21 -23.41
C ALA A 92 -4.19 7.20 -22.25
N ILE A 93 -4.44 6.70 -21.04
CA ILE A 93 -4.67 7.52 -19.84
C ILE A 93 -3.59 7.32 -18.77
N GLY A 94 -2.48 6.68 -19.11
CA GLY A 94 -1.35 6.51 -18.19
C GLY A 94 -1.61 5.54 -17.04
N VAL A 95 -2.44 4.50 -17.21
CA VAL A 95 -2.61 3.42 -16.20
C VAL A 95 -1.43 2.47 -16.29
N ILE A 96 -0.28 2.96 -15.86
CA ILE A 96 1.04 2.33 -15.95
C ILE A 96 1.65 2.34 -14.54
N PRO A 97 2.37 1.29 -14.12
CA PRO A 97 3.03 1.30 -12.82
C PRO A 97 3.95 2.52 -12.65
N GLY A 98 4.01 3.06 -11.43
CA GLY A 98 4.72 4.30 -11.07
C GLY A 98 3.85 5.57 -11.11
N PHE A 99 2.69 5.54 -11.75
CA PHE A 99 1.80 6.70 -11.83
C PHE A 99 0.85 6.77 -10.63
N SER A 100 0.67 7.97 -10.08
CA SER A 100 -0.29 8.24 -9.01
C SER A 100 -1.72 8.27 -9.53
N TYR A 101 -2.61 7.61 -8.79
CA TYR A 101 -4.07 7.62 -8.92
C TYR A 101 -4.75 8.18 -7.67
N ALA A 102 -4.02 8.94 -6.84
CA ALA A 102 -4.62 9.69 -5.75
C ALA A 102 -5.74 10.60 -6.29
N GLU A 103 -6.82 10.75 -5.52
CA GLU A 103 -7.97 11.58 -5.92
C GLU A 103 -7.54 13.04 -6.14
N SER A 104 -6.54 13.52 -5.39
CA SER A 104 -5.97 14.86 -5.53
C SER A 104 -5.14 15.09 -6.80
N ASP A 105 -4.73 14.02 -7.49
CA ASP A 105 -3.90 14.10 -8.71
C ASP A 105 -4.76 13.86 -9.98
N ILE A 106 -5.61 12.82 -9.93
CA ILE A 106 -6.39 12.32 -11.07
C ILE A 106 -7.90 12.51 -10.87
N GLY A 107 -8.34 13.25 -9.85
CA GLY A 107 -9.77 13.46 -9.60
C GLY A 107 -10.51 12.15 -9.27
N THR A 108 -11.84 12.17 -9.35
CA THR A 108 -12.68 11.05 -8.97
C THR A 108 -12.38 9.79 -9.78
N ASN A 109 -11.75 8.83 -9.11
CA ASN A 109 -11.39 7.53 -9.62
C ASN A 109 -11.50 6.45 -8.53
N ALA A 110 -11.57 5.19 -8.91
CA ALA A 110 -11.81 4.09 -7.98
C ALA A 110 -10.68 3.91 -6.94
N VAL A 111 -9.42 4.14 -7.32
CA VAL A 111 -8.25 3.96 -6.44
C VAL A 111 -8.23 5.07 -5.38
N GLY A 112 -8.14 6.33 -5.81
CA GLY A 112 -8.06 7.47 -4.91
C GLY A 112 -9.27 7.59 -3.99
N SER A 113 -10.48 7.39 -4.52
CA SER A 113 -11.70 7.46 -3.71
C SER A 113 -11.74 6.34 -2.66
N THR A 114 -11.27 5.13 -3.00
CA THR A 114 -11.19 4.02 -2.05
C THR A 114 -10.21 4.31 -0.92
N LEU A 115 -9.05 4.92 -1.21
CA LEU A 115 -8.08 5.32 -0.19
C LEU A 115 -8.67 6.31 0.81
N LEU A 116 -9.38 7.34 0.31
CA LEU A 116 -9.99 8.37 1.16
C LEU A 116 -11.18 7.84 1.97
N GLU A 117 -12.02 7.02 1.35
CA GLU A 117 -13.25 6.53 1.98
C GLU A 117 -13.00 5.27 2.85
N ARG A 118 -11.83 4.63 2.73
CA ARG A 118 -11.44 3.39 3.41
C ARG A 118 -12.50 2.27 3.28
N ARG A 119 -13.19 2.24 2.15
CA ARG A 119 -14.22 1.25 1.82
C ARG A 119 -14.29 1.05 0.31
N THR A 120 -14.91 -0.04 -0.11
CA THR A 120 -15.12 -0.32 -1.53
C THR A 120 -15.85 0.84 -2.21
N TYR A 121 -15.26 1.35 -3.28
CA TYR A 121 -15.78 2.50 -4.03
C TYR A 121 -16.01 2.13 -5.49
N GLN A 122 -17.11 2.61 -6.05
CA GLN A 122 -17.51 2.36 -7.44
C GLN A 122 -17.69 3.69 -8.15
N VAL A 123 -17.16 3.78 -9.37
CA VAL A 123 -17.25 4.92 -10.26
C VAL A 123 -17.45 4.42 -11.69
N SER A 124 -18.35 5.05 -12.44
CA SER A 124 -18.62 4.67 -13.82
C SER A 124 -19.02 5.87 -14.66
N GLY A 125 -18.57 5.90 -15.91
CA GLY A 125 -19.07 6.90 -16.85
C GLY A 125 -18.72 8.32 -16.42
N GLU A 126 -19.70 9.19 -16.57
CA GLU A 126 -19.67 10.59 -16.16
C GLU A 126 -19.44 10.82 -14.65
N GLU A 127 -19.46 9.77 -13.81
CA GLU A 127 -19.05 9.89 -12.41
C GLU A 127 -17.54 10.16 -12.27
N HIS A 128 -16.75 9.79 -13.28
CA HIS A 128 -15.35 10.19 -13.39
C HIS A 128 -15.25 11.69 -13.68
N LEU A 129 -14.35 12.36 -12.95
CA LEU A 129 -14.17 13.81 -13.10
C LEU A 129 -13.60 14.20 -14.47
N TRP A 130 -12.73 13.38 -15.05
CA TRP A 130 -12.10 13.62 -16.36
C TRP A 130 -12.81 12.82 -17.46
N GLU A 131 -13.01 13.46 -18.61
CA GLU A 131 -13.67 12.87 -19.78
C GLU A 131 -12.94 11.62 -20.29
N GLU A 132 -11.61 11.62 -20.24
CA GLU A 132 -10.75 10.52 -20.67
C GLU A 132 -10.98 9.23 -19.86
N LEU A 133 -11.48 9.36 -18.63
CA LEU A 133 -11.82 8.25 -17.74
C LEU A 133 -13.28 7.78 -17.90
N GLN A 134 -14.15 8.54 -18.55
CA GLN A 134 -15.58 8.24 -18.59
C GLN A 134 -15.92 6.98 -19.40
N ARG A 135 -15.00 6.48 -20.22
CA ARG A 135 -15.19 5.17 -20.88
C ARG A 135 -15.03 3.97 -19.93
N PHE A 136 -14.61 4.19 -18.69
CA PHE A 136 -14.37 3.13 -17.72
C PHE A 136 -15.52 3.01 -16.71
N SER A 137 -15.73 1.78 -16.29
CA SER A 137 -16.44 1.44 -15.07
C SER A 137 -15.47 0.74 -14.15
N ALA A 138 -15.29 1.24 -12.93
CA ALA A 138 -14.27 0.76 -12.01
C ALA A 138 -14.78 0.60 -10.58
N ALA A 139 -14.29 -0.43 -9.92
CA ALA A 139 -14.49 -0.66 -8.49
C ALA A 139 -13.14 -0.88 -7.81
N GLY A 140 -12.90 -0.17 -6.71
CA GLY A 140 -11.73 -0.32 -5.85
C GLY A 140 -12.15 -0.92 -4.51
N SER A 141 -11.28 -1.72 -3.89
CA SER A 141 -11.43 -2.19 -2.51
C SER A 141 -10.11 -2.03 -1.76
N PRO A 142 -10.13 -1.50 -0.53
CA PRO A 142 -8.91 -1.31 0.23
C PRO A 142 -8.36 -2.68 0.64
N VAL A 143 -7.04 -2.80 0.62
CA VAL A 143 -6.30 -3.88 1.26
C VAL A 143 -5.83 -3.34 2.59
N LEU A 144 -6.27 -3.94 3.68
CA LEU A 144 -5.86 -3.57 5.03
C LEU A 144 -4.60 -4.33 5.43
N ASP A 145 -3.61 -3.61 5.95
CA ASP A 145 -2.52 -4.22 6.67
C ASP A 145 -3.09 -4.92 7.92
N PRO A 146 -2.89 -6.25 8.06
CA PRO A 146 -3.56 -7.02 9.09
C PRO A 146 -3.04 -6.74 10.51
N LEU A 147 -1.87 -6.10 10.65
CA LEU A 147 -1.27 -5.78 11.95
C LEU A 147 -1.70 -4.40 12.45
N SER A 148 -1.71 -3.41 11.57
CA SER A 148 -1.98 -2.01 11.87
C SER A 148 -3.42 -1.57 11.59
N GLY A 149 -4.17 -2.34 10.80
CA GLY A 149 -5.51 -1.97 10.31
C GLY A 149 -5.52 -0.76 9.36
N GLN A 150 -4.35 -0.27 8.94
CA GLN A 150 -4.23 0.80 7.96
C GLN A 150 -4.40 0.27 6.55
N VAL A 151 -4.77 1.15 5.61
CA VAL A 151 -4.85 0.77 4.21
C VAL A 151 -3.42 0.61 3.67
N ALA A 152 -3.04 -0.61 3.33
CA ALA A 152 -1.76 -0.92 2.69
C ALA A 152 -1.76 -0.55 1.20
N GLY A 153 -2.93 -0.62 0.56
CA GLY A 153 -3.10 -0.32 -0.85
C GLY A 153 -4.53 -0.56 -1.32
N VAL A 154 -4.74 -0.57 -2.64
CA VAL A 154 -6.06 -0.80 -3.25
C VAL A 154 -5.94 -1.82 -4.36
N VAL A 155 -6.80 -2.84 -4.32
CA VAL A 155 -7.10 -3.65 -5.50
C VAL A 155 -8.22 -2.96 -6.25
N CYS A 156 -8.06 -2.75 -7.55
CA CYS A 156 -9.05 -2.13 -8.41
C CYS A 156 -9.31 -3.00 -9.64
N VAL A 157 -10.57 -3.12 -10.03
CA VAL A 157 -11.00 -3.73 -11.29
C VAL A 157 -11.65 -2.65 -12.13
N ALA A 158 -11.25 -2.52 -13.39
CA ALA A 158 -11.89 -1.63 -14.35
C ALA A 158 -12.27 -2.38 -15.63
N SER A 159 -13.34 -1.96 -16.28
CA SER A 159 -13.76 -2.47 -17.59
C SER A 159 -14.21 -1.34 -18.51
N LEU A 160 -14.17 -1.60 -19.82
CA LEU A 160 -14.75 -0.74 -20.85
C LEU A 160 -16.26 -0.98 -21.05
N SER A 161 -16.90 -1.67 -20.11
CA SER A 161 -18.34 -1.96 -20.16
C SER A 161 -19.16 -0.87 -19.50
N GLU A 162 -20.43 -0.78 -19.86
CA GLU A 162 -21.38 0.11 -19.19
C GLU A 162 -21.65 -0.33 -17.75
N GLY A 163 -21.40 0.57 -16.80
CA GLY A 163 -21.75 0.38 -15.40
C GLY A 163 -20.82 -0.54 -14.60
N THR A 164 -20.70 -0.24 -13.31
CA THR A 164 -20.24 -1.23 -12.33
C THR A 164 -21.37 -2.20 -12.02
N ASN A 165 -21.04 -3.45 -11.67
CA ASN A 165 -22.04 -4.45 -11.30
C ASN A 165 -21.65 -5.21 -10.02
N ALA A 166 -22.58 -6.01 -9.51
CA ALA A 166 -22.39 -6.77 -8.28
C ALA A 166 -21.23 -7.79 -8.39
N GLN A 167 -20.99 -8.35 -9.58
CA GLN A 167 -19.90 -9.31 -9.80
C GLN A 167 -18.54 -8.64 -9.71
N MET A 168 -18.36 -7.47 -10.33
CA MET A 168 -17.14 -6.65 -10.23
C MET A 168 -16.87 -6.27 -8.77
N THR A 169 -17.89 -5.82 -8.05
CA THR A 169 -17.79 -5.45 -6.63
C THR A 169 -17.42 -6.64 -5.75
N ALA A 170 -18.04 -7.80 -5.98
CA ALA A 170 -17.71 -9.04 -5.25
C ALA A 170 -16.28 -9.52 -5.55
N MET A 171 -15.86 -9.43 -6.82
CA MET A 171 -14.51 -9.78 -7.26
C MET A 171 -13.47 -8.91 -6.56
N VAL A 172 -13.59 -7.59 -6.62
CA VAL A 172 -12.58 -6.68 -6.04
C VAL A 172 -12.49 -6.84 -4.51
N ARG A 173 -13.61 -7.02 -3.82
CA ARG A 173 -13.63 -7.25 -2.36
C ARG A 173 -12.96 -8.57 -1.98
N ARG A 174 -13.30 -9.64 -2.70
CA ARG A 174 -12.69 -10.96 -2.48
C ARG A 174 -11.20 -10.92 -2.75
N SER A 175 -10.79 -10.27 -3.84
CA SER A 175 -9.38 -10.13 -4.20
C SER A 175 -8.60 -9.34 -3.16
N ALA A 176 -9.13 -8.22 -2.67
CA ALA A 176 -8.51 -7.47 -1.59
C ALA A 176 -8.33 -8.34 -0.33
N TYR A 177 -9.37 -9.05 0.10
CA TYR A 177 -9.28 -9.97 1.23
C TYR A 177 -8.23 -11.09 1.01
N GLU A 178 -8.13 -11.65 -0.19
CA GLU A 178 -7.10 -12.64 -0.53
C GLU A 178 -5.67 -12.06 -0.48
N VAL A 179 -5.50 -10.75 -0.73
CA VAL A 179 -4.22 -10.05 -0.53
C VAL A 179 -3.96 -9.86 0.97
N GLU A 180 -4.96 -9.46 1.76
CA GLU A 180 -4.83 -9.29 3.22
C GLU A 180 -4.41 -10.60 3.91
N GLN A 181 -5.00 -11.73 3.53
CA GLN A 181 -4.60 -13.04 4.06
C GLN A 181 -3.14 -13.36 3.73
N ARG A 182 -2.70 -13.06 2.51
CA ARG A 182 -1.30 -13.25 2.12
C ARG A 182 -0.34 -12.29 2.83
N LEU A 183 -0.76 -11.05 3.09
CA LEU A 183 0.00 -10.12 3.91
C LEU A 183 0.21 -10.67 5.33
N LEU A 184 -0.83 -11.26 5.91
CA LEU A 184 -0.74 -11.89 7.23
C LEU A 184 0.23 -13.08 7.21
N ASP A 185 0.12 -13.95 6.22
CA ASP A 185 1.00 -15.12 6.08
C ASP A 185 2.48 -14.72 5.90
N LEU A 186 2.75 -13.73 5.06
CA LEU A 186 4.10 -13.21 4.83
C LEU A 186 4.65 -12.53 6.09
N SER A 187 3.83 -11.76 6.80
CA SER A 187 4.24 -11.08 8.03
C SER A 187 4.57 -12.10 9.14
N ALA A 188 3.72 -13.10 9.34
CA ALA A 188 3.96 -14.18 10.29
C ALA A 188 5.20 -15.01 9.94
N SER A 189 5.43 -15.26 8.65
CA SER A 189 6.62 -15.98 8.19
C SER A 189 7.90 -15.18 8.44
N ARG A 190 7.86 -13.86 8.20
CA ARG A 190 8.96 -12.95 8.51
C ARG A 190 9.27 -12.92 10.01
N GLU A 191 8.23 -12.77 10.85
CA GLU A 191 8.39 -12.75 12.30
C GLU A 191 8.97 -14.05 12.84
N ARG A 192 8.47 -15.21 12.37
CA ARG A 192 9.01 -16.53 12.72
C ARG A 192 10.47 -16.68 12.30
N ALA A 193 10.83 -16.21 11.10
CA ALA A 193 12.21 -16.28 10.61
C ALA A 193 13.15 -15.41 11.48
N LEU A 194 12.71 -14.20 11.86
CA LEU A 194 13.47 -13.33 12.76
C LEU A 194 13.62 -13.94 14.15
N PHE A 195 12.55 -14.50 14.72
CA PHE A 195 12.59 -15.16 16.03
C PHE A 195 13.47 -16.42 16.02
N GLN A 196 13.40 -17.24 14.98
CA GLN A 196 14.25 -18.43 14.86
C GLN A 196 15.73 -18.05 14.79
N ARG A 197 16.07 -17.01 14.02
CA ARG A 197 17.43 -16.47 13.97
C ARG A 197 17.92 -15.98 15.32
N PHE A 198 17.06 -15.26 16.04
CA PHE A 198 17.33 -14.83 17.41
C PHE A 198 17.64 -16.03 18.33
N LEU A 199 16.87 -17.12 18.25
CA LEU A 199 17.13 -18.32 19.04
C LEU A 199 18.42 -19.03 18.64
N ASP A 200 18.72 -19.11 17.34
CA ASP A 200 19.92 -19.78 16.83
C ASP A 200 21.19 -19.03 17.21
N SER A 201 21.17 -17.70 17.14
CA SER A 201 22.28 -16.87 17.59
C SER A 201 22.48 -17.00 19.11
N ALA A 202 21.40 -17.10 19.90
CA ALA A 202 21.47 -17.26 21.36
C ALA A 202 22.09 -18.61 21.76
N ARG A 203 21.88 -19.64 20.94
CA ARG A 203 22.47 -20.98 21.13
C ARG A 203 23.91 -21.08 20.67
N ALA A 204 24.31 -20.30 19.65
CA ALA A 204 25.66 -20.31 19.11
C ALA A 204 26.71 -19.67 20.06
N GLY A 205 26.29 -19.04 21.16
CA GLY A 205 27.19 -18.35 22.08
C GLY A 205 27.83 -17.10 21.47
N ASP A 206 27.41 -16.69 20.27
CA ASP A 206 27.74 -15.39 19.73
C ASP A 206 27.07 -14.34 20.62
N ALA A 207 27.89 -13.51 21.27
CA ALA A 207 27.46 -12.42 22.14
C ALA A 207 26.57 -11.36 21.44
N ALA A 208 26.29 -11.53 20.14
CA ALA A 208 25.35 -10.75 19.32
C ALA A 208 23.89 -11.24 19.40
N ALA A 209 23.60 -12.19 20.28
CA ALA A 209 22.28 -12.77 20.43
C ALA A 209 21.70 -12.56 21.80
N VAL A 210 21.68 -11.31 22.22
CA VAL A 210 20.98 -10.99 23.45
C VAL A 210 19.49 -10.95 23.13
N ALA A 211 18.69 -11.49 24.04
CA ALA A 211 17.23 -11.48 24.09
C ALA A 211 16.61 -10.16 23.60
N PRO A 212 15.27 -9.99 23.64
CA PRO A 212 14.79 -8.74 24.21
C PRO A 212 15.43 -8.62 25.60
N THR A 213 16.69 -8.19 25.66
CA THR A 213 17.40 -7.92 26.89
C THR A 213 16.59 -6.79 27.45
N SER A 214 15.93 -7.08 28.55
CA SER A 214 15.39 -6.07 29.43
C SER A 214 16.42 -4.95 29.49
N MET A 215 16.05 -3.79 28.97
CA MET A 215 16.79 -2.54 29.14
C MET A 215 17.36 -2.53 30.56
N PRO A 216 18.66 -2.24 30.75
CA PRO A 216 19.30 -2.26 32.06
C PRO A 216 18.34 -1.72 33.12
N ALA A 217 18.09 -2.51 34.18
CA ALA A 217 17.00 -2.24 35.13
C ALA A 217 17.15 -0.89 35.83
N ASP A 218 18.37 -0.33 35.81
CA ASP A 218 18.78 0.96 36.34
C ASP A 218 18.56 2.15 35.40
N LEU A 219 18.18 1.93 34.13
CA LEU A 219 17.90 3.01 33.19
C LEU A 219 16.64 3.79 33.58
N ARG A 220 16.74 5.12 33.52
CA ARG A 220 15.60 6.00 33.73
C ARG A 220 14.61 5.88 32.56
N LEU A 221 13.35 6.20 32.83
CA LEU A 221 12.26 6.12 31.84
C LEU A 221 12.57 6.90 30.55
N TRP A 222 13.10 8.12 30.66
CA TRP A 222 13.42 8.95 29.50
C TRP A 222 14.58 8.40 28.65
N ASP A 223 15.58 7.81 29.30
CA ASP A 223 16.70 7.15 28.62
C ASP A 223 16.23 5.88 27.90
N ARG A 224 15.28 5.14 28.49
CA ARG A 224 14.64 4.00 27.84
C ARG A 224 13.89 4.40 26.58
N ILE A 225 13.06 5.43 26.67
CA ILE A 225 12.30 5.95 25.51
C ILE A 225 13.26 6.43 24.41
N ALA A 226 14.33 7.14 24.75
CA ALA A 226 15.31 7.63 23.78
C ALA A 226 15.99 6.48 23.02
N LEU A 227 16.33 5.39 23.72
CA LEU A 227 16.93 4.20 23.13
C LEU A 227 15.94 3.41 22.27
N GLU A 228 14.69 3.26 22.70
CA GLU A 228 13.63 2.64 21.91
C GLU A 228 13.34 3.42 20.63
N ASP A 229 13.24 4.75 20.72
CA ASP A 229 13.01 5.64 19.59
C ASP A 229 14.17 5.58 18.58
N ALA A 230 15.41 5.52 19.05
CA ALA A 230 16.57 5.31 18.19
C ALA A 230 16.54 3.93 17.50
N ALA A 231 16.17 2.87 18.22
CA ALA A 231 16.05 1.54 17.63
C ALA A 231 14.96 1.49 16.55
N VAL A 232 13.81 2.10 16.79
CA VAL A 232 12.72 2.21 15.80
C VAL A 232 13.19 2.96 14.56
N ARG A 233 13.88 4.11 14.71
CA ARG A 233 14.42 4.85 13.57
C ARG A 233 15.41 4.03 12.75
N LEU A 234 16.32 3.32 13.42
CA LEU A 234 17.34 2.51 12.77
C LEU A 234 16.72 1.33 12.00
N VAL A 235 15.72 0.67 12.58
CA VAL A 235 14.95 -0.38 11.87
C VAL A 235 14.22 0.21 10.66
N ALA A 236 13.61 1.38 10.81
CA ALA A 236 12.87 2.04 9.72
C ALA A 236 13.77 2.49 8.57
N GLN A 237 15.04 2.83 8.84
CA GLN A 237 16.02 3.22 7.82
C GLN A 237 16.55 2.04 7.00
N GLY A 238 16.45 0.81 7.50
CA GLY A 238 16.77 -0.38 6.70
C GLY A 238 18.24 -0.48 6.28
N ARG A 239 19.19 0.08 7.06
CA ARG A 239 20.63 0.11 6.73
C ARG A 239 21.50 -0.08 7.97
N GLU A 240 22.76 -0.46 7.76
CA GLU A 240 23.75 -0.51 8.84
C GLU A 240 24.11 0.90 9.31
N GLU A 241 23.94 1.16 10.61
CA GLU A 241 24.18 2.47 11.19
C GLU A 241 24.47 2.36 12.70
N VAL A 242 25.28 3.29 13.21
CA VAL A 242 25.66 3.37 14.63
C VAL A 242 25.27 4.74 15.15
N VAL A 243 24.52 4.76 16.25
CA VAL A 243 24.06 6.00 16.91
C VAL A 243 24.48 5.96 18.37
N GLU A 244 25.10 7.05 18.83
CA GLU A 244 25.39 7.26 20.25
C GLU A 244 24.32 8.14 20.89
N ILE A 245 23.85 7.75 22.07
CA ILE A 245 22.85 8.46 22.85
C ILE A 245 23.46 8.79 24.22
N ALA A 246 23.52 10.08 24.53
CA ALA A 246 23.86 10.53 25.88
C ALA A 246 22.71 10.21 26.83
N LEU A 247 23.01 9.50 27.92
CA LEU A 247 22.04 9.15 28.96
C LEU A 247 22.02 10.23 30.04
N SER A 248 20.87 10.33 30.73
CA SER A 248 20.64 11.37 31.74
C SER A 248 21.52 11.28 32.99
N ASP A 249 22.22 10.17 33.17
CA ASP A 249 23.19 9.94 34.25
C ASP A 249 24.66 10.21 33.85
N GLY A 250 24.88 10.68 32.62
CA GLY A 250 26.20 11.00 32.09
C GLY A 250 26.92 9.83 31.41
N ARG A 251 26.32 8.64 31.38
CA ARG A 251 26.78 7.52 30.53
C ARG A 251 26.44 7.74 29.08
N THR A 252 27.04 6.95 28.19
CA THR A 252 26.69 6.93 26.77
C THR A 252 26.23 5.54 26.38
N ALA A 253 25.12 5.48 25.66
CA ALA A 253 24.64 4.26 25.04
C ALA A 253 24.97 4.26 23.54
N ARG A 254 25.59 3.19 23.06
CA ARG A 254 25.85 2.96 21.64
C ARG A 254 24.81 1.99 21.09
N VAL A 255 23.99 2.46 20.16
CA VAL A 255 22.95 1.70 19.46
C VAL A 255 23.46 1.36 18.06
N VAL A 256 23.49 0.09 17.70
CA VAL A 256 24.02 -0.39 16.43
C VAL A 256 22.97 -1.19 15.70
N ALA A 257 22.77 -0.83 14.44
CA ALA A 257 21.90 -1.50 13.49
C ALA A 257 22.75 -2.30 12.50
N GLU A 258 22.46 -3.59 12.37
CA GLU A 258 23.11 -4.50 11.43
C GLU A 258 22.10 -5.08 10.46
N LEU A 259 22.48 -5.16 9.18
CA LEU A 259 21.65 -5.80 8.17
C LEU A 259 21.75 -7.31 8.31
N VAL A 260 20.59 -7.93 8.53
CA VAL A 260 20.47 -9.38 8.59
C VAL A 260 19.88 -9.86 7.29
N THR A 261 20.71 -10.49 6.45
CA THR A 261 20.28 -11.12 5.20
C THR A 261 19.94 -12.60 5.43
N GLY A 262 18.74 -13.00 5.02
CA GLY A 262 18.23 -14.37 5.11
C GLY A 262 18.23 -15.12 3.78
N SER A 263 17.93 -16.42 3.83
CA SER A 263 17.63 -17.19 2.62
C SER A 263 16.30 -16.73 2.01
N GLY A 264 16.31 -16.32 0.74
CA GLY A 264 15.11 -15.90 -0.01
C GLY A 264 14.85 -14.39 0.00
N ASP A 265 15.88 -13.56 -0.15
CA ASP A 265 15.83 -12.09 -0.27
C ASP A 265 15.23 -11.32 0.93
N LEU A 266 14.94 -12.01 2.05
CA LEU A 266 14.50 -11.37 3.28
C LEU A 266 15.69 -10.61 3.92
N THR A 267 15.65 -9.29 3.80
CA THR A 267 16.58 -8.38 4.48
C THR A 267 15.87 -7.75 5.68
N GLY A 268 16.45 -7.89 6.87
CA GLY A 268 15.98 -7.29 8.12
C GLY A 268 17.07 -6.45 8.77
N VAL A 269 16.72 -5.71 9.83
CA VAL A 269 17.68 -4.96 10.64
C VAL A 269 17.60 -5.49 12.07
N ALA A 270 18.73 -5.91 12.63
CA ALA A 270 18.88 -6.18 14.05
C ALA A 270 19.45 -4.94 14.73
N VAL A 271 18.88 -4.53 15.87
CA VAL A 271 19.39 -3.40 16.64
C VAL A 271 19.85 -3.87 18.01
N GLN A 272 21.06 -3.48 18.40
CA GLN A 272 21.66 -3.77 19.70
C GLN A 272 22.06 -2.47 20.37
N ALA A 273 21.96 -2.40 21.71
CA ALA A 273 22.40 -1.25 22.48
C ALA A 273 23.35 -1.66 23.61
N TRP A 274 24.47 -0.96 23.74
CA TRP A 274 25.42 -1.13 24.83
C TRP A 274 25.57 0.17 25.60
N VAL A 275 25.49 0.11 26.93
CA VAL A 275 25.71 1.26 27.82
C VAL A 275 27.12 1.17 28.39
N SER A 276 27.92 2.23 28.23
CA SER A 276 29.27 2.40 28.78
C SER A 276 29.35 3.55 29.76
#